data_AF-A0ABD5Z1Y9-F1
#
_entry.id   AF-A0ABD5Z1Y9-F1
#
_cell.length_a   1.000
_cell.length_b   1.000
_cell.length_c   1.000
_cell.angle_alpha   90.00
_cell.angle_beta   90.00
_cell.angle_gamma   90.00
#
_symmetry.space_group_name_H-M   'P 1'
#
loop_
_entity.id
_entity.type
_entity.pdbx_description
1 polymer ?
#
loop_
_entity_poly.entity_id
_entity_poly.type
_entity_poly.pdbx_seq_one_letter_code
_entity_poly.pdbx_strand_id
1 'polypeptide(L)'
;MAVDGEPEETELIDVVERVEDVGRDDGEGDAAGPNGQCPRCGGTLSSYVFFGYETVACDDCGFLDADADHTAHPVERESWDAALERFRETYSRT
;
A
#
# COMPACT_ATOMS: atom_id res chain seq x y z
N MET A 1 32.95 8.27 13.48
CA MET A 1 31.99 9.33 13.15
C MET A 1 31.09 8.74 12.08
N ALA A 2 29.97 8.17 12.52
CA ALA A 2 28.94 7.63 11.61
C ALA A 2 28.14 8.82 11.08
N VAL A 3 27.86 8.83 9.79
CA VAL A 3 26.95 9.81 9.20
C VAL A 3 25.54 9.27 9.41
N ASP A 4 24.82 9.86 10.37
CA ASP A 4 23.36 9.73 10.45
C ASP A 4 22.77 10.50 9.26
N GLY A 5 22.62 9.80 8.14
CA GLY A 5 21.80 10.27 7.02
C GLY A 5 20.41 9.70 7.21
N GLU A 6 19.43 10.56 7.49
CA GLU A 6 18.02 10.15 7.39
C GLU A 6 17.75 9.78 5.92
N PRO A 7 17.15 8.61 5.64
CA PRO A 7 16.94 8.17 4.27
C PRO A 7 16.02 9.15 3.54
N GLU A 8 16.36 9.45 2.29
CA GLU A 8 15.63 10.39 1.46
C GLU A 8 14.26 9.76 1.10
N GLU A 9 13.17 10.53 1.00
CA GLU A 9 11.79 10.02 0.86
C GLU A 9 11.55 9.06 -0.32
N THR A 10 12.49 8.98 -1.27
CA THR A 10 12.47 8.08 -2.43
C THR A 10 13.13 6.72 -2.21
N GLU A 11 14.05 6.58 -1.24
CA GLU A 11 14.67 5.29 -0.85
C GLU A 11 13.77 4.45 0.05
N LEU A 12 12.71 5.08 0.52
CA LEU A 12 11.71 4.51 1.37
C LEU A 12 10.85 3.46 0.62
N ILE A 13 10.63 3.59 -0.69
CA ILE A 13 9.63 2.82 -1.45
C ILE A 13 9.94 1.31 -1.58
N ASP A 14 11.14 0.83 -1.22
CA ASP A 14 11.62 -0.52 -1.58
C ASP A 14 11.78 -1.53 -0.42
N VAL A 15 11.45 -1.19 0.83
CA VAL A 15 11.59 -2.15 1.95
C VAL A 15 10.23 -2.74 2.35
N VAL A 16 9.83 -3.80 1.64
CA VAL A 16 8.75 -4.69 2.05
C VAL A 16 9.38 -5.98 2.58
N GLU A 17 9.42 -6.13 3.90
CA GLU A 17 9.93 -7.35 4.52
C GLU A 17 8.76 -8.24 4.95
N ARG A 18 8.82 -9.51 4.54
CA ARG A 18 7.90 -10.53 5.04
C ARG A 18 8.34 -10.92 6.45
N VAL A 19 7.44 -10.82 7.41
CA VAL A 19 7.69 -11.19 8.79
C VAL A 19 7.11 -12.59 9.06
N GLU A 20 7.92 -13.49 9.62
CA GLU A 20 7.52 -14.91 9.82
C GLU A 20 6.67 -15.13 11.07
N ASP A 21 6.53 -14.12 11.95
CA ASP A 21 5.72 -14.18 13.17
C ASP A 21 5.18 -12.79 13.51
N VAL A 22 3.92 -12.55 13.17
CA VAL A 22 3.17 -11.39 13.63
C VAL A 22 2.29 -11.80 14.79
N GLY A 23 2.51 -11.16 15.93
CA GLY A 23 1.66 -11.31 17.10
C GLY A 23 0.22 -11.04 16.70
N ARG A 24 -0.68 -11.96 17.07
CA ARG A 24 -2.12 -11.81 16.91
C ARG A 24 -2.55 -10.47 17.53
N ASP A 25 -2.80 -9.47 16.70
CA ASP A 25 -3.40 -8.23 17.17
C ASP A 25 -4.86 -8.53 17.55
N ASP A 26 -5.18 -8.39 18.83
CA ASP A 26 -6.53 -8.60 19.37
C ASP A 26 -7.38 -7.31 19.28
N GLY A 27 -7.05 -6.36 18.39
CA GLY A 27 -7.60 -5.01 18.38
C GLY A 27 -8.21 -4.54 17.05
N GLU A 28 -9.53 -4.72 16.93
CA GLU A 28 -10.44 -3.83 16.18
C GLU A 28 -10.10 -3.57 14.68
N GLY A 29 -10.08 -4.64 13.86
CA GLY A 29 -10.08 -4.53 12.41
C GLY A 29 -10.74 -5.74 11.74
N ASP A 30 -11.96 -5.57 11.21
CA ASP A 30 -12.78 -6.62 10.57
C ASP A 30 -12.24 -7.12 9.20
N ALA A 31 -10.94 -6.99 8.92
CA ALA A 31 -10.44 -7.08 7.55
C ALA A 31 -9.71 -8.39 7.18
N ALA A 32 -9.35 -9.21 8.19
CA ALA A 32 -9.12 -10.63 7.98
C ALA A 32 -10.46 -11.39 7.95
N GLY A 33 -10.71 -12.17 6.90
CA GLY A 33 -11.87 -13.07 6.84
C GLY A 33 -11.90 -14.05 8.02
N PRO A 34 -13.03 -14.75 8.27
CA PRO A 34 -13.16 -15.62 9.42
C PRO A 34 -11.99 -16.61 9.50
N ASN A 35 -11.26 -16.59 10.61
CA ASN A 35 -10.08 -17.43 10.88
C ASN A 35 -8.78 -17.03 10.14
N GLY A 36 -8.59 -15.77 9.75
CA GLY A 36 -7.34 -15.32 9.12
C GLY A 36 -7.20 -15.71 7.65
N GLN A 37 -8.32 -15.90 6.96
CA GLN A 37 -8.39 -16.29 5.56
C GLN A 37 -8.68 -15.08 4.68
N CYS A 38 -8.14 -15.07 3.47
CA CYS A 38 -8.38 -13.98 2.54
C CYS A 38 -9.88 -13.84 2.24
N PRO A 39 -10.51 -12.67 2.46
CA PRO A 39 -11.95 -12.49 2.23
C PRO A 39 -12.34 -12.56 0.75
N ARG A 40 -11.37 -12.40 -0.17
CA ARG A 40 -11.60 -12.46 -1.62
C ARG A 40 -11.56 -13.87 -2.21
N CYS A 41 -10.71 -14.74 -1.69
CA CYS A 41 -10.45 -16.05 -2.31
C CYS A 41 -10.34 -17.22 -1.34
N GLY A 42 -10.37 -16.98 -0.03
CA GLY A 42 -10.16 -17.99 1.02
C GLY A 42 -8.70 -18.44 1.18
N GLY A 43 -7.77 -17.86 0.41
CA GLY A 43 -6.33 -18.14 0.48
C GLY A 43 -5.67 -17.69 1.78
N THR A 44 -4.39 -18.06 1.94
CA THR A 44 -3.61 -17.72 3.13
C THR A 44 -3.21 -16.25 3.11
N LEU A 45 -3.30 -15.60 4.26
CA LEU A 45 -2.78 -14.24 4.48
C LEU A 45 -1.37 -14.32 5.06
N SER A 46 -0.53 -13.39 4.61
CA SER A 46 0.87 -13.26 4.98
C SER A 46 1.12 -11.84 5.46
N SER A 47 1.91 -11.71 6.52
CA SER A 47 2.18 -10.40 7.12
C SER A 47 3.42 -9.74 6.54
N TYR A 48 3.33 -8.43 6.38
CA TYR A 48 4.35 -7.57 5.80
C TYR A 48 4.51 -6.32 6.64
N VAL A 49 5.75 -5.83 6.72
CA VAL A 49 6.03 -4.51 7.32
C VAL A 49 6.48 -3.56 6.21
N PHE A 50 5.85 -2.39 6.17
CA PHE A 50 6.16 -1.30 5.24
C PHE A 50 6.27 -0.01 6.04
N PHE A 51 7.44 0.63 6.07
CA PHE A 51 7.70 1.81 6.92
C PHE A 51 7.42 1.63 8.42
N GLY A 52 7.57 0.41 8.93
CA GLY A 52 7.22 0.10 10.32
C GLY A 52 5.72 -0.03 10.58
N TYR A 53 4.89 0.08 9.54
CA TYR A 53 3.47 -0.27 9.60
C TYR A 53 3.29 -1.72 9.18
N GLU A 54 2.58 -2.48 10.00
CA GLU A 54 2.25 -3.87 9.71
C GLU A 54 0.98 -3.96 8.88
N THR A 55 0.95 -4.87 7.91
CA THR A 55 -0.21 -5.16 7.07
C THR A 55 -0.25 -6.64 6.72
N VAL A 56 -1.41 -7.14 6.29
CA VAL A 56 -1.57 -8.51 5.79
C VAL A 56 -1.96 -8.50 4.31
N ALA A 57 -1.32 -9.37 3.53
CA ALA A 57 -1.62 -9.54 2.11
C ALA A 57 -1.87 -11.01 1.76
N CYS A 58 -2.72 -11.25 0.76
CA CYS A 58 -2.93 -12.58 0.20
C CYS A 58 -1.99 -12.81 -0.98
N ASP A 59 -1.12 -13.81 -0.84
CA ASP A 59 -0.16 -14.18 -1.88
C ASP A 59 -0.85 -14.78 -3.13
N ASP A 60 -2.07 -15.31 -3.00
CA ASP A 60 -2.80 -15.96 -4.10
C ASP A 60 -3.48 -14.97 -5.04
N CYS A 61 -4.06 -13.88 -4.50
CA CYS A 61 -4.90 -12.96 -5.27
C CYS A 61 -4.49 -11.48 -5.17
N GLY A 62 -3.45 -11.15 -4.41
CA GLY A 62 -2.99 -9.78 -4.20
C GLY A 62 -4.01 -8.91 -3.46
N PHE A 63 -4.83 -9.51 -2.58
CA PHE A 63 -5.56 -8.71 -1.60
C PHE A 63 -4.57 -8.11 -0.61
N LEU A 64 -4.76 -6.84 -0.23
CA LEU A 64 -3.97 -6.16 0.78
C LEU A 64 -4.94 -5.50 1.76
N ASP A 65 -4.72 -5.76 3.03
CA ASP A 65 -5.48 -5.16 4.12
C ASP A 65 -4.75 -3.92 4.63
N ALA A 66 -4.96 -2.81 3.92
CA ALA A 66 -4.38 -1.53 4.25
C ALA A 66 -5.52 -0.53 4.49
N ASP A 67 -5.48 0.16 5.62
CA ASP A 67 -6.33 1.32 5.90
C ASP A 67 -6.04 2.40 4.85
N ALA A 68 -6.94 2.51 3.87
CA ALA A 68 -6.91 3.58 2.89
C ALA A 68 -7.76 4.74 3.41
N ASP A 69 -7.13 5.88 3.69
CA ASP A 69 -7.87 7.13 3.88
C ASP A 69 -8.53 7.54 2.55
N HIS A 70 -9.82 7.25 2.42
CA HIS A 70 -10.62 7.65 1.28
C HIS A 70 -11.10 9.11 1.35
N THR A 71 -10.66 9.85 2.36
CA THR A 71 -10.95 11.28 2.47
C THR A 71 -10.26 12.00 1.34
N ALA A 72 -11.05 12.55 0.42
CA ALA A 72 -10.52 13.45 -0.59
C ALA A 72 -9.96 14.70 0.12
N HIS A 73 -8.64 14.84 0.16
CA HIS A 73 -8.04 16.13 0.50
C HIS A 73 -8.40 17.13 -0.59
N PRO A 74 -9.00 18.28 -0.25
CA PRO A 74 -9.42 19.28 -1.23
C PRO A 74 -8.19 19.93 -1.86
N VAL A 75 -7.70 19.31 -2.93
CA VAL A 75 -6.76 19.90 -3.88
C VAL A 75 -7.53 20.39 -5.10
N GLU A 76 -7.06 21.46 -5.74
CA GLU A 76 -7.55 21.81 -7.07
C GLU A 76 -7.28 20.63 -8.01
N ARG A 77 -8.33 19.89 -8.36
CA ARG A 77 -8.23 18.79 -9.32
C ARG A 77 -8.22 19.37 -10.73
N GLU A 78 -7.22 19.01 -11.52
CA GLU A 78 -7.25 19.30 -12.95
C GLU A 78 -8.50 18.66 -13.60
N SER A 79 -9.03 19.30 -14.64
CA SER A 79 -10.08 18.69 -15.43
C SER A 79 -9.53 17.51 -16.23
N TRP A 80 -10.40 16.56 -16.57
CA TRP A 80 -10.04 15.45 -17.45
C TRP A 80 -9.52 15.93 -18.80
N ASP A 81 -10.11 16.99 -19.36
CA ASP A 81 -9.65 17.58 -20.61
C ASP A 81 -8.21 18.09 -20.51
N ALA A 82 -7.89 18.83 -19.45
CA ALA A 82 -6.53 19.34 -19.21
C ALA A 82 -5.52 18.19 -19.02
N ALA A 83 -5.89 17.15 -18.26
CA ALA A 83 -5.04 15.98 -18.05
C ALA A 83 -4.73 15.24 -19.36
N LEU A 84 -5.76 15.04 -20.20
CA LEU A 84 -5.63 14.35 -21.49
C LEU A 84 -4.86 15.19 -22.52
N GLU A 85 -5.04 16.51 -22.52
CA GLU A 85 -4.26 17.43 -23.35
C GLU A 85 -2.77 17.33 -23.02
N ARG A 86 -2.41 17.49 -21.74
CA ARG A 86 -1.02 17.35 -21.25
C ARG A 86 -0.41 15.99 -21.61
N PHE A 87 -1.16 14.90 -21.45
CA PHE A 87 -0.69 13.57 -21.84
C PHE A 87 -0.35 13.51 -23.33
N ARG A 88 -1.24 14.01 -24.20
CA ARG A 88 -1.02 14.01 -25.65
C ARG A 88 0.20 14.84 -26.02
N GLU A 89 0.32 16.07 -25.50
CA GLU A 89 1.47 16.94 -25.76
C GLU A 89 2.80 16.30 -25.35
N THR A 90 2.81 15.60 -24.21
CA THR A 90 4.04 15.00 -23.65
C THR A 90 4.41 13.70 -24.36
N TYR A 91 3.43 12.85 -24.68
CA TYR A 91 3.68 11.45 -25.02
C TYR A 91 3.13 11.01 -26.38
N SER A 92 2.26 11.78 -27.05
CA SER A 92 1.63 11.32 -28.31
C SER A 92 2.48 11.55 -29.56
N ARG A 93 3.81 11.56 -29.47
CA ARG A 93 4.66 11.68 -30.65
C ARG A 93 4.89 10.30 -31.25
N THR A 94 4.13 9.99 -32.31
CA THR A 94 4.40 8.92 -33.29
C THR A 94 5.39 9.41 -34.33
#